data_AF-A0A2P4YDY1-F1
#
_entry.id   AF-A0A2P4YDY1-F1
#
_cell.length_a   1.000
_cell.length_b   1.000
_cell.length_c   1.000
_cell.angle_alpha   90.00
_cell.angle_beta   90.00
_cell.angle_gamma   90.00
#
_symmetry.space_group_name_H-M   'P 1'
#
loop_
_entity.id
_entity.type
_entity.pdbx_description
1 polymer ?
#
loop_
_entity_poly.entity_id
_entity_poly.type
_entity_poly.pdbx_seq_one_letter_code
_entity_poly.pdbx_strand_id
1 'polypeptide(L)'
;MDAKRQKEDCRRGLKAYCRLVIGADGWTGLPNEAPFHFILVGAAAVEPPRALMEQLAEGGRLVVPVGEQGASQVLLEIQRADKETYTKRELMGVSYVPLVR
;
A
#
# COMPACT_ATOMS: atom_id res chain seq x y z
N MET A 1 16.91 11.25 21.76
CA MET A 1 17.39 10.01 21.10
C MET A 1 16.63 9.84 19.78
N ASP A 2 16.62 10.80 18.87
CA ASP A 2 17.66 11.20 17.89
C ASP A 2 17.93 10.16 16.79
N ALA A 3 16.94 9.92 15.93
CA ALA A 3 17.12 9.21 14.66
C ALA A 3 17.69 10.19 13.61
N LYS A 4 19.02 10.16 13.45
CA LYS A 4 19.78 11.05 12.57
C LYS A 4 19.40 10.89 11.10
N ARG A 5 19.09 12.03 10.49
CA ARG A 5 18.92 12.29 9.07
C ARG A 5 20.28 12.27 8.37
N GLN A 6 20.47 11.43 7.36
CA GLN A 6 21.54 11.59 6.37
C GLN A 6 20.91 11.84 5.00
N LYS A 7 21.05 13.08 4.52
CA LYS A 7 20.87 13.45 3.12
C LYS A 7 22.25 13.39 2.49
N GLU A 8 22.44 12.52 1.51
CA GLU A 8 23.66 12.55 0.69
C GLU A 8 23.31 12.57 -0.80
N ASP A 9 24.03 13.43 -1.50
CA ASP A 9 23.58 14.07 -2.71
C ASP A 9 24.18 13.40 -3.96
N CYS A 10 23.54 12.34 -4.47
CA CYS A 10 24.00 11.65 -5.67
C CYS A 10 23.43 12.25 -6.97
N ARG A 11 24.22 13.11 -7.61
CA ARG A 11 23.97 13.77 -8.89
C ARG A 11 24.17 12.80 -10.06
N ARG A 12 23.14 12.02 -10.42
CA ARG A 12 22.84 11.47 -11.77
C ARG A 12 21.46 10.76 -11.78
N GLY A 13 20.41 11.54 -12.00
CA GLY A 13 19.32 11.18 -12.91
C GLY A 13 18.14 10.32 -12.44
N LEU A 14 18.25 9.50 -11.40
CA LEU A 14 17.10 8.84 -10.75
C LEU A 14 17.54 8.34 -9.37
N LYS A 15 17.41 9.18 -8.35
CA LYS A 15 17.57 8.74 -6.96
C LYS A 15 16.32 7.94 -6.58
N ALA A 16 16.39 6.62 -6.67
CA ALA A 16 15.41 5.76 -6.02
C ALA A 16 15.63 5.87 -4.51
N TYR A 17 14.77 6.62 -3.82
CA TYR A 17 14.74 6.65 -2.37
C TYR A 17 13.99 5.41 -1.89
N CYS A 18 14.74 4.34 -1.59
CA CYS A 18 14.19 3.15 -0.95
C CYS A 18 14.33 3.31 0.57
N ARG A 19 13.19 3.31 1.27
CA ARG A 19 13.16 3.27 2.73
C ARG A 19 12.65 1.90 3.17
N LEU A 20 13.43 1.25 4.03
CA LEU A 20 13.03 0.02 4.70
C LEU A 20 12.51 0.37 6.09
N VAL A 21 11.30 -0.08 6.42
CA VAL A 21 10.72 0.02 7.76
C VAL A 21 10.49 -1.41 8.26
N ILE A 22 11.00 -1.71 9.46
CA ILE A 22 10.89 -3.02 10.10
C ILE A 22 10.11 -2.83 11.41
N GLY A 23 9.21 -3.78 11.72
CA GLY A 23 8.40 -3.73 12.94
C GLY A 23 7.21 -2.77 12.88
N ALA A 24 6.75 -2.42 11.68
CA ALA A 24 5.52 -1.67 11.47
C ALA A 24 4.35 -2.59 11.10
N ASP A 25 3.14 -2.15 11.43
CA ASP A 25 1.90 -2.84 11.06
C ASP A 25 1.41 -2.37 9.68
N GLY A 26 1.37 -3.32 8.73
CA GLY A 26 0.88 -3.10 7.37
C GLY A 26 -0.57 -2.62 7.28
N TRP A 27 -1.42 -2.87 8.29
CA TRP A 27 -2.79 -2.36 8.33
C TRP A 27 -2.85 -0.84 8.46
N THR A 28 -1.86 -0.25 9.14
CA THR A 28 -1.81 1.20 9.41
C THR A 28 -1.04 1.98 8.35
N GLY A 29 -0.26 1.30 7.51
CA GLY A 29 0.57 1.93 6.50
C GLY A 29 1.65 2.83 7.10
N LEU A 30 1.98 3.91 6.40
CA LEU A 30 3.01 4.89 6.79
C LEU A 30 2.47 6.30 6.62
N PRO A 31 1.64 6.80 7.56
CA PRO A 31 0.94 8.09 7.41
C PRO A 31 1.90 9.28 7.27
N ASN A 32 3.10 9.20 7.86
CA ASN A 32 4.12 10.24 7.76
C ASN A 32 4.80 10.34 6.38
N GLU A 33 4.59 9.35 5.53
CA GLU A 33 5.17 9.27 4.17
C GLU A 33 4.10 9.34 3.08
N ALA A 34 2.83 9.35 3.48
CA ALA A 34 1.73 9.66 2.58
C ALA A 34 1.90 11.09 1.99
N PRO A 35 1.43 11.33 0.75
CA PRO A 35 0.62 10.42 -0.06
C PRO A 35 1.43 9.48 -0.98
N PHE A 36 0.89 8.29 -1.23
CA PHE A 36 1.47 7.29 -2.14
C PHE A 36 0.72 7.25 -3.48
N HIS A 37 1.46 7.21 -4.59
CA HIS A 37 0.86 6.99 -5.91
C HIS A 37 0.50 5.52 -6.13
N PHE A 38 1.24 4.61 -5.50
CA PHE A 38 1.05 3.17 -5.61
C PHE A 38 1.27 2.51 -4.26
N ILE A 39 0.33 1.67 -3.86
CA ILE A 39 0.45 0.79 -2.71
C ILE A 39 0.17 -0.63 -3.19
N LEU A 40 1.10 -1.54 -2.92
CA LEU A 40 0.93 -2.97 -3.19
C LEU A 40 0.94 -3.71 -1.85
N VAL A 41 -0.12 -4.46 -1.58
CA VAL A 41 -0.22 -5.29 -0.38
C VAL A 41 0.19 -6.72 -0.74
N GLY A 42 1.19 -7.23 -0.04
CA GLY A 42 1.72 -8.58 -0.25
C GLY A 42 1.03 -9.68 0.55
N ALA A 43 -0.17 -9.43 1.09
CA ALA A 43 -0.94 -10.35 1.91
C ALA A 43 -2.44 -10.12 1.71
N ALA A 44 -3.24 -11.18 1.85
CA ALA A 44 -4.68 -11.14 1.64
C ALA A 44 -5.42 -10.56 2.85
N ALA A 45 -6.22 -9.54 2.64
CA ALA A 45 -7.11 -8.99 3.65
C ALA A 45 -8.55 -9.43 3.40
N VAL A 46 -9.36 -9.57 4.46
CA VAL A 46 -10.81 -9.79 4.30
C VAL A 46 -11.46 -8.60 3.60
N GLU A 47 -11.00 -7.39 3.95
CA GLU A 47 -11.40 -6.15 3.32
C GLU A 47 -10.18 -5.23 3.14
N PRO A 48 -10.16 -4.38 2.10
CA PRO A 48 -9.11 -3.40 1.89
C PRO A 48 -8.90 -2.49 3.12
N PRO A 49 -7.66 -2.37 3.66
CA PRO A 49 -7.40 -1.50 4.79
C PRO A 49 -7.71 -0.03 4.48
N ARG A 50 -8.60 0.58 5.27
CA ARG A 50 -9.01 1.99 5.08
C ARG A 50 -7.85 2.97 5.19
N ALA A 51 -6.93 2.74 6.13
CA ALA A 51 -5.75 3.59 6.31
C ALA A 51 -4.88 3.67 5.03
N LEU A 52 -4.75 2.56 4.30
CA LEU A 52 -3.99 2.54 3.04
C LEU A 52 -4.71 3.32 1.94
N MET A 53 -6.04 3.22 1.85
CA MET A 53 -6.83 3.99 0.89
C MET A 53 -6.71 5.50 1.15
N GLU A 54 -6.76 5.92 2.41
CA GLU A 54 -6.63 7.33 2.81
C GLU A 54 -5.24 7.90 2.51
N GLN A 55 -4.20 7.05 2.54
CA GLN A 55 -2.82 7.42 2.22
C GLN A 55 -2.52 7.47 0.72
N LEU A 56 -3.48 7.15 -0.17
CA LEU A 56 -3.28 7.29 -1.62
C LEU A 56 -3.30 8.76 -2.06
N ALA A 57 -2.44 9.12 -3.00
CA ALA A 57 -2.56 10.36 -3.75
C ALA A 57 -3.82 10.35 -4.63
N GLU A 58 -4.29 11.53 -5.05
CA GLU A 58 -5.30 11.62 -6.12
C GLU A 58 -4.76 10.97 -7.39
N GLY A 59 -5.55 10.10 -8.03
CA GLY A 59 -5.12 9.24 -9.13
C GLY A 59 -4.26 8.04 -8.72
N GLY A 60 -3.94 7.90 -7.43
CA GLY A 60 -3.16 6.80 -6.88
C GLY A 60 -3.92 5.48 -6.89
N ARG A 61 -3.18 4.37 -6.86
CA ARG A 61 -3.72 3.00 -6.94
C ARG A 61 -3.24 2.14 -5.77
N LEU A 62 -4.18 1.42 -5.16
CA LEU A 62 -3.94 0.35 -4.21
C LEU A 62 -4.24 -0.98 -4.89
N VAL A 63 -3.29 -1.91 -4.85
CA VAL A 63 -3.48 -3.29 -5.28
C VAL A 63 -3.39 -4.18 -4.05
N VAL A 64 -4.47 -4.88 -3.75
CA VAL A 64 -4.59 -5.69 -2.53
C VAL A 64 -5.30 -7.01 -2.85
N PRO A 65 -4.74 -8.16 -2.45
CA PRO A 65 -5.48 -9.42 -2.48
C PRO A 65 -6.61 -9.38 -1.44
N VAL A 66 -7.83 -9.72 -1.85
CA VAL A 66 -9.01 -9.74 -1.00
C VAL A 66 -9.62 -11.13 -0.98
N GLY A 67 -9.92 -11.63 0.22
CA GLY A 67 -10.58 -12.91 0.44
C GLY A 67 -10.33 -13.45 1.84
N GLU A 68 -11.26 -14.27 2.32
CA GLU A 68 -11.11 -14.96 3.61
C GLU A 68 -9.99 -16.01 3.58
N GLN A 69 -9.47 -16.36 4.76
CA GLN A 69 -8.44 -17.38 4.86
C GLN A 69 -9.00 -18.75 4.42
N GLY A 70 -8.34 -19.37 3.44
CA GLY A 70 -8.75 -20.66 2.88
C GLY A 70 -9.88 -20.57 1.84
N ALA A 71 -10.37 -19.38 1.52
CA ALA A 71 -11.33 -19.15 0.43
C ALA A 71 -10.62 -18.72 -0.87
N SER A 72 -11.39 -18.62 -1.96
CA SER A 72 -10.92 -18.00 -3.20
C SER A 72 -10.60 -16.52 -2.95
N GLN A 73 -9.42 -16.08 -3.38
CA GLN A 73 -9.02 -14.67 -3.27
C GLN A 73 -8.97 -14.03 -4.65
N VAL A 74 -9.24 -12.73 -4.70
CA VAL A 74 -9.14 -11.92 -5.91
C VAL A 74 -8.16 -10.77 -5.69
N LEU A 75 -7.36 -10.47 -6.70
CA LEU A 75 -6.51 -9.30 -6.69
C LEU A 75 -7.37 -8.08 -7.07
N LEU A 76 -7.59 -7.20 -6.09
CA LEU A 76 -8.40 -6.02 -6.25
C LEU A 76 -7.52 -4.80 -6.49
N GLU A 77 -7.80 -4.06 -7.55
CA GLU A 77 -7.29 -2.71 -7.77
C GLU A 77 -8.31 -1.69 -7.26
N ILE A 78 -7.86 -0.74 -6.46
CA ILE A 78 -8.63 0.40 -5.99
C ILE A 78 -7.92 1.65 -6.46
N GLN A 79 -8.59 2.49 -7.24
CA GLN A 79 -8.06 3.77 -7.68
C GLN A 79 -8.78 4.90 -6.95
N ARG A 80 -8.01 5.82 -6.37
CA ARG A 80 -8.54 7.06 -5.80
C ARG A 80 -8.79 8.04 -6.94
N ALA A 81 -10.05 8.27 -7.29
CA ALA A 81 -10.41 9.21 -8.37
C ALA A 81 -10.28 10.67 -7.90
N ASP A 82 -10.74 10.96 -6.68
CA ASP A 82 -10.66 12.26 -6.04
C ASP A 82 -10.55 12.10 -4.50
N LYS A 83 -10.87 13.16 -3.72
CA LYS A 83 -10.76 13.10 -2.26
C LYS A 83 -11.64 12.05 -1.60
N GLU A 84 -12.82 11.76 -2.15
CA GLU A 84 -13.86 10.91 -1.52
C GLU A 84 -14.26 9.71 -2.40
N THR A 85 -13.99 9.78 -3.70
CA THR A 85 -14.40 8.76 -4.66
C THR A 85 -13.29 7.75 -4.93
N TYR A 86 -13.65 6.47 -4.79
CA TYR A 86 -12.79 5.33 -5.13
C TYR A 86 -13.49 4.44 -6.15
N THR A 87 -12.75 4.01 -7.17
CA THR A 87 -13.19 2.98 -8.11
C THR A 87 -12.51 1.66 -7.78
N LYS A 88 -13.22 0.55 -8.01
CA LYS A 88 -12.73 -0.80 -7.72
C LYS A 88 -12.78 -1.64 -8.99
N ARG A 89 -11.74 -2.44 -9.21
CA ARG A 89 -11.65 -3.38 -10.33
C ARG A 89 -11.01 -4.68 -9.87
N GLU A 90 -11.70 -5.79 -10.08
CA GLU A 90 -11.13 -7.12 -9.92
C GLU A 90 -10.21 -7.42 -11.11
N LEU A 91 -8.98 -7.87 -10.82
CA LEU A 91 -7.98 -8.14 -11.85
C LEU A 91 -7.94 -9.62 -12.21
N MET A 92 -7.74 -10.49 -11.20
CA MET A 92 -7.55 -11.93 -11.37
C MET A 92 -7.67 -12.67 -10.04
N GLY A 93 -7.93 -13.98 -10.08
CA GLY A 93 -7.83 -14.84 -8.90
C GLY A 93 -6.37 -15.04 -8.46
N VAL A 94 -6.13 -15.08 -7.14
CA VAL A 94 -4.79 -15.21 -6.55
C VAL A 94 -4.81 -16.10 -5.30
N SER A 95 -3.62 -16.44 -4.78
CA SER A 95 -3.46 -17.12 -3.50
C SER A 95 -2.28 -16.48 -2.73
N TYR A 96 -2.61 -15.76 -1.67
CA TYR A 96 -1.73 -15.04 -0.77
C TYR A 96 -1.95 -15.50 0.67
N VAL A 97 -0.91 -15.37 1.49
CA VAL A 97 -1.01 -15.54 2.94
C VAL A 97 -1.92 -14.48 3.56
N PRO A 98 -2.63 -14.77 4.66
CA PRO A 98 -3.52 -13.79 5.30
C PRO A 98 -2.72 -12.64 5.93
N LEU A 99 -3.28 -11.43 5.83
CA LEU A 99 -2.81 -10.24 6.53
C LEU A 99 -3.34 -10.30 7.98
N VAL A 100 -2.44 -10.64 8.90
CA VAL A 100 -2.75 -10.88 10.32
C VAL A 100 -3.00 -9.55 11.05
N ARG A 101 -3.90 -9.55 12.03
CA ARG A 101 -4.10 -8.46 13.00
C ARG A 101 -3.44 -8.78 14.32
#